data_AF-A0A935BTE3-F1
#
_entry.id   AF-A0A935BTE3-F1
#
_cell.length_a   1.000
_cell.length_b   1.000
_cell.length_c   1.000
_cell.angle_alpha   90.00
_cell.angle_beta   90.00
_cell.angle_gamma   90.00
#
_symmetry.space_group_name_H-M   'P 1'
#
loop_
_entity.id
_entity.type
_entity.pdbx_description
1 polymer ?
#
loop_
_entity_poly.entity_id
_entity_poly.type
_entity_poly.pdbx_seq_one_letter_code
_entity_poly.pdbx_strand_id
1 'polypeptide(L)'
;MAGRSDRLLVYLPRRGDTLEGIAARLLGSADLAWRIADANGQRWKPVEGQPVIVPLVVENPVGITADGIQTIPILCYHRFGLSANKMTVTPAQFEAQLQWLARNHYRVLRLGELTGFLAGREPLPQRSVVITMDDGYESVHRHAMPLLRKYGFPATLFVYTDFVGAGDAMSLSQLRELARSGLVDIQAHSKTHRNLIQRAPAETEAEHRQAIDGELRLSRATLERWLAPAGVQVRHFAYPYGDADDLVLESMLRNGFELGVTVNPGGNAFYADPLLLRRTMIFGDHDLEAFKARVQIRRTAARP
;
A
#
# COMPACT_ATOMS: atom_id res chain seq x y z
N MET A 1 31.54 -4.71 -20.34
CA MET A 1 30.78 -3.45 -20.50
C MET A 1 30.78 -3.13 -21.98
N ALA A 2 29.63 -2.81 -22.57
CA ALA A 2 29.50 -2.58 -24.02
C ALA A 2 29.39 -1.10 -24.40
N GLY A 3 28.95 -0.23 -23.49
CA GLY A 3 28.89 1.23 -23.71
C GLY A 3 28.37 1.96 -22.47
N ARG A 4 28.66 3.26 -22.33
CA ARG A 4 28.25 4.09 -21.18
C ARG A 4 28.04 5.55 -21.61
N SER A 5 27.02 6.19 -21.05
CA SER A 5 26.84 7.64 -20.98
C SER A 5 26.63 8.08 -19.53
N ASP A 6 26.39 9.37 -19.30
CA ASP A 6 26.05 9.89 -17.97
C ASP A 6 24.67 9.42 -17.47
N ARG A 7 23.82 8.91 -18.37
CA ARG A 7 22.44 8.54 -18.07
C ARG A 7 22.18 7.05 -18.10
N LEU A 8 22.92 6.30 -18.93
CA LEU A 8 22.68 4.90 -19.20
C LEU A 8 24.00 4.12 -19.28
N LEU A 9 23.96 2.86 -18.91
CA LEU A 9 25.06 1.92 -19.04
C LEU A 9 24.57 0.65 -19.73
N VAL A 10 25.29 0.20 -20.75
CA VAL A 10 25.06 -1.11 -21.38
C VAL A 10 25.99 -2.13 -20.75
N TYR A 11 25.44 -2.93 -19.85
CA TYR A 11 26.15 -3.96 -19.12
C TYR A 11 26.11 -5.30 -19.87
N LEU A 12 27.20 -6.06 -19.81
CA LEU A 12 27.27 -7.43 -20.32
C LEU A 12 27.31 -8.35 -19.11
N PRO A 13 26.23 -9.09 -18.81
CA PRO A 13 26.17 -10.00 -17.69
C PRO A 13 27.20 -11.11 -17.79
N ARG A 14 27.74 -11.48 -16.64
CA ARG A 14 28.63 -12.61 -16.43
C ARG A 14 27.84 -13.81 -15.93
N ARG A 15 28.40 -15.00 -16.07
CA ARG A 15 27.83 -16.21 -15.48
C ARG A 15 27.56 -16.01 -13.98
N GLY A 16 26.32 -16.24 -13.57
CA GLY A 16 25.88 -16.12 -12.17
C GLY A 16 25.43 -14.72 -11.73
N ASP A 17 25.49 -13.71 -12.60
CA ASP A 17 24.90 -12.40 -12.27
C ASP A 17 23.39 -12.50 -12.02
N THR A 18 22.91 -11.71 -11.06
CA THR A 18 21.49 -11.43 -10.82
C THR A 18 21.25 -9.94 -11.04
N LEU A 19 19.99 -9.53 -11.27
CA LEU A 19 19.68 -8.10 -11.40
C LEU A 19 19.99 -7.34 -10.11
N GLU A 20 19.75 -7.95 -8.96
CA GLU A 20 20.07 -7.42 -7.63
C GLU A 20 21.58 -7.19 -7.48
N GLY A 21 22.40 -8.16 -7.89
CA GLY A 21 23.86 -8.03 -7.85
C GLY A 21 24.37 -6.95 -8.80
N ILE A 22 23.77 -6.84 -9.99
CA ILE A 22 24.08 -5.77 -10.95
C ILE A 22 23.67 -4.40 -10.38
N ALA A 23 22.48 -4.28 -9.81
CA ALA A 23 21.97 -3.04 -9.23
C ALA A 23 22.77 -2.60 -8.00
N ALA A 24 23.10 -3.51 -7.09
CA ALA A 24 23.95 -3.21 -5.93
C ALA A 24 25.31 -2.63 -6.36
N ARG A 25 25.93 -3.23 -7.37
CA ARG A 25 27.24 -2.82 -7.86
C ARG A 25 27.22 -1.52 -8.67
N LEU A 26 26.18 -1.29 -9.47
CA LEU A 26 26.17 -0.20 -10.46
C LEU A 26 25.26 0.97 -10.08
N LEU A 27 24.24 0.72 -9.26
CA LEU A 27 23.26 1.69 -8.79
C LEU A 27 23.35 1.93 -7.27
N GLY A 28 24.21 1.20 -6.57
CA GLY A 28 24.46 1.36 -5.13
C GLY A 28 23.45 0.66 -4.22
N SER A 29 22.42 0.00 -4.76
CA SER A 29 21.48 -0.81 -3.97
C SER A 29 20.84 -1.92 -4.79
N ALA A 30 20.71 -3.10 -4.19
CA ALA A 30 19.98 -4.24 -4.76
C ALA A 30 18.49 -3.91 -4.97
N ASP A 31 17.91 -3.03 -4.15
CA ASP A 31 16.51 -2.59 -4.28
C ASP A 31 16.22 -1.86 -5.59
N LEU A 32 17.25 -1.45 -6.34
CA LEU A 32 17.10 -0.78 -7.63
C LEU A 32 17.11 -1.77 -8.81
N ALA A 33 17.11 -3.09 -8.57
CA ALA A 33 17.03 -4.12 -9.61
C ALA A 33 15.84 -3.94 -10.56
N TRP A 34 14.71 -3.44 -10.04
CA TRP A 34 13.52 -3.17 -10.84
C TRP A 34 13.77 -2.11 -11.93
N ARG A 35 14.67 -1.13 -11.71
CA ARG A 35 15.01 -0.12 -12.74
C ARG A 35 15.64 -0.78 -13.96
N ILE A 36 16.45 -1.80 -13.70
CA ILE A 36 17.09 -2.60 -14.73
C ILE A 36 16.02 -3.48 -15.39
N ALA A 37 15.19 -4.16 -14.62
CA ALA A 37 14.12 -5.00 -15.17
C ALA A 37 13.19 -4.19 -16.10
N ASP A 38 12.65 -3.06 -15.62
CA ASP A 38 11.72 -2.21 -16.37
C ASP A 38 12.34 -1.66 -17.66
N ALA A 39 13.61 -1.21 -17.61
CA ALA A 39 14.33 -0.74 -18.80
C ALA A 39 14.60 -1.83 -19.85
N ASN A 40 14.52 -3.11 -19.46
CA ASN A 40 14.76 -4.25 -20.35
C ASN A 40 13.48 -5.08 -20.58
N GLY A 41 12.30 -4.46 -20.46
CA GLY A 41 11.03 -5.13 -20.73
C GLY A 41 10.69 -6.22 -19.71
N GLN A 42 11.00 -5.97 -18.43
CA GLN A 42 10.73 -6.84 -17.28
C GLN A 42 11.45 -8.20 -17.35
N ARG A 43 12.63 -8.25 -17.97
CA ARG A 43 13.50 -9.43 -17.96
C ARG A 43 14.25 -9.52 -16.63
N TRP A 44 13.71 -10.28 -15.69
CA TRP A 44 14.25 -10.43 -14.33
C TRP A 44 15.49 -11.35 -14.20
N LYS A 45 15.83 -12.08 -15.27
CA LYS A 45 17.02 -12.95 -15.31
C LYS A 45 17.96 -12.48 -16.41
N PRO A 46 19.16 -11.97 -16.06
CA PRO A 46 20.14 -11.61 -17.07
C PRO A 46 20.71 -12.87 -17.74
N VAL A 47 20.99 -12.77 -19.04
CA VAL A 47 21.61 -13.84 -19.81
C VAL A 47 23.06 -13.45 -20.08
N GLU A 48 23.99 -14.37 -19.85
CA GLU A 48 25.41 -14.14 -20.06
C GLU A 48 25.68 -13.65 -21.49
N GLY A 49 26.46 -12.57 -21.60
CA GLY A 49 26.81 -11.95 -22.89
C GLY A 49 25.68 -11.18 -23.59
N GLN A 50 24.42 -11.28 -23.16
CA GLN A 50 23.34 -10.47 -23.72
C GLN A 50 23.32 -9.07 -23.08
N PRO A 51 23.40 -7.98 -23.86
CA PRO A 51 23.38 -6.62 -23.32
C PRO A 51 22.15 -6.33 -22.46
N VAL A 52 22.38 -5.68 -21.32
CA VAL A 52 21.35 -5.20 -20.38
C VAL A 52 21.50 -3.69 -20.20
N ILE A 53 20.40 -2.96 -20.38
CA ILE A 53 20.31 -1.52 -20.15
C ILE A 53 20.24 -1.26 -18.64
N VAL A 54 21.15 -0.46 -18.10
CA VAL A 54 21.18 -0.07 -16.69
C VAL A 54 20.99 1.45 -16.62
N PRO A 55 19.79 1.92 -16.23
CA PRO A 55 19.54 3.35 -16.07
C PRO A 55 20.29 3.92 -14.86
N LEU A 56 21.17 4.89 -15.08
CA LEU A 56 21.91 5.57 -14.02
C LEU A 56 21.06 6.68 -13.38
N VAL A 57 20.25 7.38 -14.18
CA VAL A 57 19.31 8.42 -13.73
C VAL A 57 17.85 8.02 -13.93
N VAL A 58 16.94 8.67 -13.22
CA VAL A 58 15.48 8.48 -13.39
C VAL A 58 14.97 9.53 -14.37
N GLU A 59 14.43 9.11 -15.50
CA GLU A 59 13.95 10.04 -16.54
C GLU A 59 12.45 10.34 -16.42
N ASN A 60 11.67 9.39 -15.90
CA ASN A 60 10.21 9.48 -15.84
C ASN A 60 9.70 9.11 -14.43
N PRO A 61 9.94 9.98 -13.42
CA PRO A 61 9.55 9.70 -12.04
C PRO A 61 8.03 9.58 -11.85
N VAL A 62 7.24 10.18 -12.74
CA VAL A 62 5.78 10.23 -12.66
C VAL A 62 5.07 9.17 -13.51
N GLY A 63 5.83 8.36 -14.27
CA GLY A 63 5.30 7.24 -15.05
C GLY A 63 4.38 7.65 -16.20
N ILE A 64 4.60 8.81 -16.83
CA ILE A 64 3.82 9.28 -17.99
C ILE A 64 4.49 8.82 -19.29
N THR A 65 3.69 8.29 -20.21
CA THR A 65 4.15 7.77 -21.50
C THR A 65 3.14 8.12 -22.57
N ALA A 66 3.50 7.98 -23.85
CA ALA A 66 2.60 8.26 -24.97
C ALA A 66 1.31 7.42 -24.93
N ASP A 67 1.37 6.21 -24.37
CA ASP A 67 0.28 5.24 -24.34
C ASP A 67 -0.44 5.16 -22.97
N GLY A 68 -0.06 5.97 -21.99
CA GLY A 68 -0.80 6.07 -20.73
C GLY A 68 -0.01 6.63 -19.54
N ILE A 69 -0.64 6.56 -18.38
CA ILE A 69 -0.11 7.04 -17.09
C ILE A 69 -0.03 5.85 -16.14
N GLN A 70 1.11 5.67 -15.49
CA GLN A 70 1.29 4.69 -14.43
C GLN A 70 0.36 5.01 -13.26
N THR A 71 -0.33 3.99 -12.76
CA THR A 71 -1.16 4.08 -11.57
C THR A 71 -0.74 3.00 -10.58
N ILE A 72 -0.99 3.22 -9.30
CA ILE A 72 -0.82 2.20 -8.28
C ILE A 72 -2.18 1.78 -7.69
N PRO A 73 -2.53 0.49 -7.75
CA PRO A 73 -3.68 -0.04 -7.03
C PRO A 73 -3.35 -0.17 -5.55
N ILE A 74 -4.29 0.26 -4.70
CA ILE A 74 -4.26 0.03 -3.26
C ILE A 74 -5.40 -0.96 -2.95
N LEU A 75 -5.04 -2.15 -2.48
CA LEU A 75 -5.97 -3.23 -2.20
C LEU A 75 -6.51 -3.09 -0.78
N CYS A 76 -7.82 -3.25 -0.59
CA CYS A 76 -8.47 -3.16 0.71
C CYS A 76 -9.09 -4.51 1.09
N TYR A 77 -8.59 -5.10 2.17
CA TYR A 77 -9.11 -6.31 2.81
C TYR A 77 -9.72 -5.96 4.18
N HIS A 78 -10.54 -6.85 4.72
CA HIS A 78 -11.12 -6.68 6.07
C HIS A 78 -10.87 -7.93 6.91
N ARG A 79 -11.62 -9.00 6.67
CA ARG A 79 -11.61 -10.21 7.48
C ARG A 79 -11.05 -11.40 6.72
N PHE A 80 -10.48 -12.36 7.46
CA PHE A 80 -10.09 -13.66 6.94
C PHE A 80 -10.81 -14.79 7.70
N GLY A 81 -11.22 -15.84 6.99
CA GLY A 81 -12.00 -16.91 7.61
C GLY A 81 -12.16 -18.15 6.74
N LEU A 82 -12.84 -19.17 7.27
CA LEU A 82 -13.04 -20.45 6.57
C LEU A 82 -14.07 -20.38 5.44
N SER A 83 -14.99 -19.41 5.49
CA SER A 83 -16.03 -19.21 4.49
C SER A 83 -15.90 -17.82 3.88
N ALA A 84 -15.88 -17.78 2.55
CA ALA A 84 -15.74 -16.52 1.83
C ALA A 84 -17.08 -15.77 1.75
N ASN A 85 -17.02 -14.45 1.83
CA ASN A 85 -18.15 -13.55 1.57
C ASN A 85 -17.61 -12.18 1.15
N LYS A 86 -18.50 -11.19 0.99
CA LYS A 86 -18.14 -9.83 0.59
C LYS A 86 -17.06 -9.18 1.47
N MET A 87 -16.98 -9.51 2.76
CA MET A 87 -16.01 -8.90 3.69
C MET A 87 -14.96 -9.89 4.20
N THR A 88 -15.05 -11.16 3.81
CA THR A 88 -14.20 -12.25 4.33
C THR A 88 -13.51 -12.99 3.19
N VAL A 89 -12.18 -12.94 3.13
CA VAL A 89 -11.36 -13.68 2.18
C VAL A 89 -10.79 -14.92 2.87
N THR A 90 -10.81 -16.09 2.21
CA THR A 90 -10.20 -17.28 2.82
C THR A 90 -8.67 -17.20 2.80
N PRO A 91 -7.96 -17.86 3.73
CA PRO A 91 -6.50 -17.94 3.69
C PRO A 91 -5.96 -18.49 2.36
N ALA A 92 -6.64 -19.47 1.77
CA ALA A 92 -6.27 -20.06 0.48
C ALA A 92 -6.40 -19.05 -0.68
N GLN A 93 -7.49 -18.25 -0.70
CA GLN A 93 -7.65 -17.19 -1.69
C GLN A 93 -6.59 -16.11 -1.53
N PHE A 94 -6.34 -15.67 -0.29
CA PHE A 94 -5.30 -14.68 -0.03
C PHE A 94 -3.92 -15.18 -0.45
N GLU A 95 -3.57 -16.43 -0.11
CA GLU A 95 -2.32 -17.04 -0.55
C GLU A 95 -2.20 -17.11 -2.07
N ALA A 96 -3.27 -17.49 -2.79
CA ALA A 96 -3.26 -17.52 -4.25
C ALA A 96 -3.01 -16.13 -4.85
N GLN A 97 -3.56 -15.08 -4.23
CA GLN A 97 -3.36 -13.68 -4.64
C GLN A 97 -1.90 -13.24 -4.42
N LEU A 98 -1.33 -13.49 -3.22
CA LEU A 98 0.08 -13.17 -2.94
C LEU A 98 1.04 -13.97 -3.84
N GLN A 99 0.75 -15.25 -4.05
CA GLN A 99 1.53 -16.10 -4.94
C GLN A 99 1.50 -15.57 -6.38
N TRP A 100 0.34 -15.11 -6.85
CA TRP A 100 0.23 -14.51 -8.17
C TRP A 100 1.04 -13.22 -8.28
N LEU A 101 0.97 -12.33 -7.28
CA LEU A 101 1.79 -11.11 -7.24
C LEU A 101 3.28 -11.45 -7.31
N ALA A 102 3.76 -12.40 -6.50
CA ALA A 102 5.15 -12.83 -6.47
C ALA A 102 5.61 -13.42 -7.81
N ARG A 103 4.83 -14.35 -8.39
CA ARG A 103 5.14 -14.97 -9.69
C ARG A 103 5.13 -13.98 -10.85
N ASN A 104 4.38 -12.90 -10.73
CA ASN A 104 4.30 -11.85 -11.74
C ASN A 104 5.21 -10.65 -11.40
N HIS A 105 6.15 -10.82 -10.47
CA HIS A 105 7.16 -9.82 -10.11
C HIS A 105 6.57 -8.46 -9.71
N TYR A 106 5.42 -8.48 -9.02
CA TYR A 106 4.92 -7.27 -8.37
C TYR A 106 5.76 -6.92 -7.16
N ARG A 107 6.07 -5.63 -7.00
CA ARG A 107 6.60 -5.09 -5.74
C ARG A 107 5.43 -4.61 -4.89
N VAL A 108 5.26 -5.24 -3.73
CA VAL A 108 4.32 -4.76 -2.72
C VAL A 108 5.02 -3.64 -1.94
N LEU A 109 4.47 -2.43 -2.02
CA LEU A 109 4.98 -1.25 -1.35
C LEU A 109 4.23 -0.99 -0.04
N ARG A 110 4.91 -0.36 0.92
CA ARG A 110 4.26 0.32 2.04
C ARG A 110 3.50 1.52 1.53
N LEU A 111 2.39 1.84 2.18
CA LEU A 111 1.60 3.01 1.83
C LEU A 111 2.42 4.31 1.89
N GLY A 112 3.28 4.47 2.91
CA GLY A 112 4.14 5.66 3.05
C GLY A 112 5.19 5.83 1.95
N GLU A 113 5.52 4.78 1.19
CA GLU A 113 6.41 4.89 0.02
C GLU A 113 5.75 5.65 -1.14
N LEU A 114 4.42 5.88 -1.09
CA LEU A 114 3.72 6.63 -2.14
C LEU A 114 3.93 8.14 -2.04
N THR A 115 4.35 8.68 -0.91
CA THR A 115 4.53 10.13 -0.72
C THR A 115 5.51 10.74 -1.72
N GLY A 116 6.60 10.04 -2.06
CA GLY A 116 7.57 10.48 -3.06
C GLY A 116 6.97 10.50 -4.48
N PHE A 117 6.21 9.47 -4.83
CA PHE A 117 5.54 9.32 -6.12
C PHE A 117 4.42 10.34 -6.32
N LEU A 118 3.57 10.54 -5.31
CA LEU A 118 2.48 11.52 -5.32
C LEU A 118 2.98 12.97 -5.34
N ALA A 119 4.23 13.20 -4.92
CA ALA A 119 4.89 14.49 -5.07
C ALA A 119 5.66 14.64 -6.40
N GLY A 120 5.64 13.61 -7.27
CA GLY A 120 6.39 13.57 -8.52
C GLY A 120 7.92 13.55 -8.36
N ARG A 121 8.41 13.22 -7.15
CA ARG A 121 9.84 13.24 -6.81
C ARG A 121 10.53 11.89 -7.00
N GLU A 122 9.79 10.80 -6.82
CA GLU A 122 10.35 9.45 -6.83
C GLU A 122 9.57 8.52 -7.77
N PRO A 123 10.26 7.73 -8.62
CA PRO A 123 9.61 6.72 -9.43
C PRO A 123 9.15 5.53 -8.60
N LEU A 124 8.14 4.83 -9.09
CA LEU A 124 7.78 3.50 -8.61
C LEU A 124 8.11 2.43 -9.67
N PRO A 125 8.47 1.21 -9.27
CA PRO A 125 8.48 0.07 -10.19
C PRO A 125 7.16 -0.03 -10.93
N GLN A 126 7.19 -0.41 -12.21
CA GLN A 126 5.97 -0.48 -13.03
C GLN A 126 4.90 -1.38 -12.38
N ARG A 127 5.28 -2.57 -11.92
CA ARG A 127 4.39 -3.52 -11.25
C ARG A 127 4.35 -3.28 -9.74
N SER A 128 3.84 -2.13 -9.32
CA SER A 128 3.66 -1.82 -7.90
C SER A 128 2.23 -2.03 -7.42
N VAL A 129 2.06 -2.43 -6.17
CA VAL A 129 0.76 -2.56 -5.50
C VAL A 129 0.91 -2.28 -4.00
N VAL A 130 -0.13 -1.77 -3.34
CA VAL A 130 -0.17 -1.65 -1.87
C VAL A 130 -1.24 -2.59 -1.34
N ILE A 131 -0.93 -3.29 -0.24
CA ILE A 131 -1.90 -4.13 0.49
C ILE A 131 -2.30 -3.39 1.77
N THR A 132 -3.60 -3.17 1.95
CA THR A 132 -4.19 -2.60 3.17
C THR A 132 -5.26 -3.52 3.74
N MET A 133 -5.38 -3.52 5.06
CA MET A 133 -6.40 -4.24 5.81
C MET A 133 -7.04 -3.29 6.81
N ASP A 134 -8.36 -3.35 6.95
CA ASP A 134 -9.11 -2.44 7.82
C ASP A 134 -9.60 -3.14 9.10
N ASP A 135 -10.20 -2.34 9.97
CA ASP A 135 -10.86 -2.69 11.23
C ASP A 135 -9.95 -3.15 12.39
N GLY A 136 -8.98 -4.03 12.14
CA GLY A 136 -8.17 -4.64 13.20
C GLY A 136 -8.73 -5.97 13.72
N TYR A 137 -9.37 -6.77 12.85
CA TYR A 137 -9.80 -8.13 13.19
C TYR A 137 -8.64 -9.04 13.59
N GLU A 138 -8.87 -9.92 14.56
CA GLU A 138 -7.90 -10.94 14.99
C GLU A 138 -7.47 -11.85 13.83
N SER A 139 -8.39 -12.09 12.88
CA SER A 139 -8.12 -12.90 11.69
C SER A 139 -6.93 -12.41 10.86
N VAL A 140 -6.58 -11.12 10.90
CA VAL A 140 -5.38 -10.59 10.24
C VAL A 140 -4.12 -11.17 10.88
N HIS A 141 -4.05 -11.21 12.22
CA HIS A 141 -2.95 -11.85 12.95
C HIS A 141 -2.90 -13.36 12.68
N ARG A 142 -4.05 -14.02 12.75
CA ARG A 142 -4.14 -15.48 12.62
C ARG A 142 -3.83 -16.00 11.21
N HIS A 143 -4.34 -15.33 10.18
CA HIS A 143 -4.35 -15.87 8.81
C HIS A 143 -3.50 -15.07 7.83
N ALA A 144 -3.57 -13.74 7.85
CA ALA A 144 -2.86 -12.93 6.88
C ALA A 144 -1.37 -12.79 7.22
N MET A 145 -1.04 -12.58 8.49
CA MET A 145 0.33 -12.31 8.93
C MET A 145 1.33 -13.42 8.58
N PRO A 146 1.03 -14.73 8.78
CA PRO A 146 1.94 -15.80 8.36
C PRO A 146 2.20 -15.81 6.85
N LEU A 147 1.18 -15.48 6.05
CA LEU A 147 1.29 -15.44 4.60
C LEU A 147 2.09 -14.21 4.14
N LEU A 148 1.84 -13.03 4.70
CA LEU A 148 2.67 -11.85 4.45
C LEU A 148 4.14 -12.14 4.75
N ARG A 149 4.45 -12.77 5.90
CA ARG A 149 5.81 -13.19 6.27
C ARG A 149 6.40 -14.16 5.26
N LYS A 150 5.63 -15.17 4.82
CA LYS A 150 6.07 -16.17 3.82
C LYS A 150 6.51 -15.53 2.50
N TYR A 151 5.80 -14.49 2.04
CA TYR A 151 6.11 -13.81 0.78
C TYR A 151 7.02 -12.58 0.95
N GLY A 152 7.31 -12.16 2.19
CA GLY A 152 8.07 -10.94 2.48
C GLY A 152 7.34 -9.66 2.05
N PHE A 153 6.01 -9.68 2.00
CA PHE A 153 5.21 -8.57 1.52
C PHE A 153 4.76 -7.67 2.67
N PRO A 154 5.06 -6.36 2.63
CA PRO A 154 4.53 -5.44 3.63
C PRO A 154 3.02 -5.23 3.44
N ALA A 155 2.36 -4.78 4.50
CA ALA A 155 0.98 -4.34 4.46
C ALA A 155 0.75 -3.19 5.44
N THR A 156 -0.31 -2.42 5.22
CA THR A 156 -0.81 -1.45 6.20
C THR A 156 -2.07 -1.99 6.86
N LEU A 157 -2.14 -1.98 8.19
CA LEU A 157 -3.33 -2.32 8.96
C LEU A 157 -3.91 -1.03 9.56
N PHE A 158 -5.12 -0.66 9.15
CA PHE A 158 -5.87 0.45 9.74
C PHE A 158 -6.73 -0.07 10.88
N VAL A 159 -6.56 0.51 12.07
CA VAL A 159 -7.20 0.06 13.31
C VAL A 159 -8.06 1.16 13.89
N TYR A 160 -9.33 0.86 14.23
CA TYR A 160 -10.12 1.72 15.09
C TYR A 160 -9.97 1.31 16.53
N THR A 161 -9.65 2.27 17.40
CA THR A 161 -9.05 1.94 18.70
C THR A 161 -10.02 1.33 19.69
N ASP A 162 -11.31 1.68 19.62
CA ASP A 162 -12.32 1.13 20.52
C ASP A 162 -12.63 -0.36 20.23
N PHE A 163 -12.21 -0.88 19.07
CA PHE A 163 -12.37 -2.29 18.76
C PHE A 163 -11.39 -3.17 19.51
N VAL A 164 -10.17 -2.68 19.75
CA VAL A 164 -9.04 -3.51 20.16
C VAL A 164 -9.35 -4.23 21.48
N GLY A 165 -9.31 -5.55 21.45
CA GLY A 165 -9.65 -6.42 22.59
C GLY A 165 -11.15 -6.72 22.78
N ALA A 166 -12.03 -6.28 21.87
CA ALA A 166 -13.46 -6.58 21.90
C ALA A 166 -13.85 -7.65 20.86
N GLY A 167 -14.76 -8.57 21.21
CA GLY A 167 -15.33 -9.52 20.25
C GLY A 167 -14.27 -10.33 19.48
N ASP A 168 -14.26 -10.17 18.15
CA ASP A 168 -13.31 -10.79 17.22
C ASP A 168 -12.16 -9.84 16.79
N ALA A 169 -11.98 -8.73 17.50
CA ALA A 169 -10.86 -7.85 17.34
C ALA A 169 -9.56 -8.48 17.84
N MET A 170 -8.47 -7.98 17.28
CA MET A 170 -7.14 -8.30 17.76
C MET A 170 -6.94 -7.79 19.20
N SER A 171 -6.25 -8.60 20.02
CA SER A 171 -5.78 -8.14 21.33
C SER A 171 -4.63 -7.13 21.19
N LEU A 172 -4.42 -6.28 22.20
CA LEU A 172 -3.28 -5.36 22.23
C LEU A 172 -1.92 -6.10 22.13
N SER A 173 -1.82 -7.31 22.69
CA SER A 173 -0.61 -8.14 22.57
C SER A 173 -0.33 -8.56 21.13
N GLN A 174 -1.37 -9.01 20.41
CA GLN A 174 -1.25 -9.38 19.00
C GLN A 174 -0.93 -8.15 18.13
N LEU A 175 -1.55 -7.01 18.42
CA LEU A 175 -1.27 -5.77 17.70
C LEU A 175 0.19 -5.33 17.85
N ARG A 176 0.75 -5.45 19.07
CA ARG A 176 2.18 -5.22 19.34
C ARG A 176 3.09 -6.21 18.62
N GLU A 177 2.66 -7.47 18.47
CA GLU A 177 3.43 -8.45 17.68
C GLU A 177 3.49 -8.08 16.20
N LEU A 178 2.36 -7.65 15.62
CA LEU A 178 2.31 -7.15 14.24
C LEU A 178 3.26 -5.95 14.08
N ALA A 179 3.19 -4.97 14.97
CA ALA A 179 4.06 -3.80 14.93
C ALA A 179 5.55 -4.16 14.94
N ARG A 180 5.96 -5.04 15.87
CA ARG A 180 7.37 -5.44 16.04
C ARG A 180 7.90 -6.30 14.90
N SER A 181 7.03 -6.91 14.10
CA SER A 181 7.46 -7.69 12.94
C SER A 181 8.19 -6.84 11.90
N GLY A 182 7.98 -5.52 11.91
CA GLY A 182 8.45 -4.62 10.88
C GLY A 182 7.76 -4.82 9.53
N LEU A 183 6.86 -5.80 9.36
CA LEU A 183 6.19 -6.09 8.09
C LEU A 183 4.88 -5.32 7.94
N VAL A 184 4.08 -5.28 9.02
CA VAL A 184 2.80 -4.58 9.07
C VAL A 184 2.97 -3.20 9.68
N ASP A 185 2.62 -2.18 8.90
CA ASP A 185 2.53 -0.79 9.36
C ASP A 185 1.13 -0.53 9.94
N ILE A 186 1.04 -0.10 11.20
CA ILE A 186 -0.25 0.08 11.89
C ILE A 186 -0.62 1.57 11.89
N GLN A 187 -1.81 1.87 11.37
CA GLN A 187 -2.29 3.22 11.09
C GLN A 187 -3.75 3.39 11.58
N ALA A 188 -4.29 4.61 11.54
CA ALA A 188 -5.56 4.92 12.20
C ALA A 188 -6.80 4.67 11.31
N HIS A 189 -7.87 4.17 11.93
CA HIS A 189 -9.17 3.99 11.29
C HIS A 189 -10.31 4.66 12.09
N SER A 190 -10.06 5.86 12.64
CA SER A 190 -10.89 6.55 13.64
C SER A 190 -10.85 5.90 15.04
N LYS A 191 -11.57 6.46 16.00
CA LYS A 191 -11.66 5.91 17.36
C LYS A 191 -12.77 4.87 17.43
N THR A 192 -13.95 5.20 16.92
CA THR A 192 -15.20 4.44 17.12
C THR A 192 -15.74 3.76 15.86
N HIS A 193 -15.16 4.03 14.69
CA HIS A 193 -15.66 3.58 13.39
C HIS A 193 -17.03 4.17 12.99
N ARG A 194 -17.40 5.34 13.56
CA ARG A 194 -18.56 6.10 13.08
C ARG A 194 -18.31 6.67 11.68
N ASN A 195 -19.38 6.87 10.91
CA ASN A 195 -19.28 7.65 9.68
C ASN A 195 -18.98 9.12 10.05
N LEU A 196 -17.86 9.65 9.54
CA LEU A 196 -17.33 10.94 9.93
C LEU A 196 -18.04 12.12 9.26
N ILE A 197 -18.78 11.89 8.18
CA ILE A 197 -19.60 12.93 7.53
C ILE A 197 -21.04 12.95 8.06
N GLN A 198 -21.38 12.04 8.98
CA GLN A 198 -22.70 11.95 9.58
C GLN A 198 -22.71 12.59 10.96
N ARG A 199 -23.50 13.66 11.08
CA ARG A 199 -23.80 14.35 12.33
C ARG A 199 -24.82 13.55 13.16
N ALA A 200 -24.57 13.46 14.46
CA ALA A 200 -25.51 12.79 15.35
C ALA A 200 -26.79 13.63 15.53
N PRO A 201 -27.94 13.01 15.82
CA PRO A 201 -29.16 13.76 16.13
C PRO A 201 -28.93 14.73 17.29
N ALA A 202 -29.38 15.99 17.14
CA ALA A 202 -29.25 17.08 18.11
C ALA A 202 -27.82 17.55 18.46
N GLU A 203 -26.77 16.97 17.86
CA GLU A 203 -25.39 17.49 17.96
C GLU A 203 -25.36 18.89 17.34
N THR A 204 -24.72 19.88 17.95
CA THR A 204 -24.46 21.21 17.35
C THR A 204 -23.28 21.14 16.36
N GLU A 205 -23.07 22.16 15.54
CA GLU A 205 -21.92 22.17 14.61
C GLU A 205 -20.57 22.16 15.36
N ALA A 206 -20.49 22.90 16.47
CA ALA A 206 -19.28 22.94 17.30
C ALA A 206 -18.99 21.58 17.95
N GLU A 207 -20.01 20.91 18.48
CA GLU A 207 -19.90 19.56 19.03
C GLU A 207 -19.49 18.55 17.94
N HIS A 208 -20.08 18.65 16.75
CA HIS A 208 -19.72 17.79 15.63
C HIS A 208 -18.25 17.96 15.23
N ARG A 209 -17.77 19.20 15.07
CA ARG A 209 -16.36 19.49 14.79
C ARG A 209 -15.43 18.93 15.87
N GLN A 210 -15.81 19.05 17.14
CA GLN A 210 -15.05 18.47 18.25
C GLN A 210 -15.06 16.94 18.24
N ALA A 211 -16.21 16.33 17.91
CA ALA A 211 -16.34 14.88 17.80
C ALA A 211 -15.46 14.32 16.68
N ILE A 212 -15.48 14.93 15.49
CA ILE A 212 -14.61 14.53 14.37
C ILE A 212 -13.14 14.69 14.73
N ASP A 213 -12.74 15.80 15.36
CA ASP A 213 -11.35 15.93 15.85
C ASP A 213 -10.99 14.84 16.86
N GLY A 214 -11.90 14.51 17.77
CA GLY A 214 -11.73 13.42 18.73
C GLY A 214 -11.51 12.06 18.08
N GLU A 215 -12.28 11.74 17.03
CA GLU A 215 -12.14 10.49 16.27
C GLU A 215 -10.74 10.31 15.67
N LEU A 216 -10.15 11.40 15.15
CA LEU A 216 -8.83 11.38 14.51
C LEU A 216 -7.70 11.47 15.54
N ARG A 217 -7.77 12.45 16.44
CA ARG A 217 -6.70 12.76 17.40
C ARG A 217 -6.52 11.67 18.44
N LEU A 218 -7.62 11.16 19.01
CA LEU A 218 -7.55 10.16 20.08
C LEU A 218 -7.13 8.80 19.55
N SER A 219 -7.56 8.43 18.34
CA SER A 219 -7.14 7.17 17.70
C SER A 219 -5.64 7.17 17.41
N ARG A 220 -5.13 8.26 16.81
CA ARG A 220 -3.70 8.49 16.60
C ARG A 220 -2.91 8.38 17.90
N ALA A 221 -3.22 9.21 18.89
CA ALA A 221 -2.48 9.27 20.15
C ALA A 221 -2.53 7.92 20.91
N THR A 222 -3.64 7.21 20.84
CA THR A 222 -3.80 5.90 21.49
C THR A 222 -2.93 4.85 20.84
N LEU A 223 -2.92 4.76 19.50
CA LEU A 223 -2.08 3.83 18.76
C LEU A 223 -0.58 4.11 18.99
N GLU A 224 -0.15 5.36 18.88
CA GLU A 224 1.24 5.76 19.14
C GLU A 224 1.66 5.37 20.57
N ARG A 225 0.82 5.62 21.58
CA ARG A 225 1.09 5.20 22.96
C ARG A 225 1.18 3.69 23.12
N TRP A 226 0.25 2.94 22.53
CA TRP A 226 0.20 1.48 22.63
C TRP A 226 1.38 0.78 21.97
N LEU A 227 1.90 1.39 20.90
CA LEU A 227 2.90 0.83 20.00
C LEU A 227 4.25 1.57 20.07
N ALA A 228 4.44 2.47 21.03
CA ALA A 228 5.70 3.17 21.28
C ALA A 228 6.93 2.24 21.34
N PRO A 229 6.88 1.02 21.94
CA PRO A 229 8.02 0.11 21.93
C PRO A 229 8.43 -0.40 20.54
N ALA A 230 7.54 -0.30 19.54
CA ALA A 230 7.83 -0.65 18.15
C ALA A 230 8.15 0.59 17.28
N GLY A 231 8.17 1.79 17.87
CA GLY A 231 8.47 3.04 17.16
C GLY A 231 7.43 3.44 16.11
N VAL A 232 6.18 2.96 16.24
CA VAL A 232 5.11 3.26 15.28
C VAL A 232 4.78 4.75 15.31
N GLN A 233 4.76 5.35 14.13
CA GLN A 233 4.27 6.71 13.90
C GLN A 233 2.99 6.64 13.07
N VAL A 234 1.92 7.22 13.60
CA VAL A 234 0.62 7.17 12.92
C VAL A 234 0.47 8.43 12.08
N ARG A 235 0.56 8.25 10.77
CA ARG A 235 0.60 9.31 9.75
C ARG A 235 -0.38 9.06 8.61
N HIS A 236 -1.00 7.90 8.56
CA HIS A 236 -1.99 7.55 7.54
C HIS A 236 -3.34 7.24 8.19
N PHE A 237 -4.42 7.49 7.45
CA PHE A 237 -5.78 7.28 7.90
C PHE A 237 -6.62 6.59 6.84
N ALA A 238 -7.43 5.61 7.25
CA ALA A 238 -8.53 5.12 6.43
C ALA A 238 -9.84 5.71 6.94
N TYR A 239 -10.65 6.26 6.04
CA TYR A 239 -11.96 6.80 6.42
C TYR A 239 -12.96 5.65 6.61
N PRO A 240 -13.64 5.53 7.77
CA PRO A 240 -14.75 4.59 7.92
C PRO A 240 -15.75 4.78 6.78
N TYR A 241 -16.14 3.67 6.13
CA TYR A 241 -17.01 3.67 4.94
C TYR A 241 -16.45 4.38 3.68
N GLY A 242 -15.26 4.97 3.78
CA GLY A 242 -14.57 5.67 2.70
C GLY A 242 -15.02 7.12 2.47
N ASP A 243 -15.84 7.68 3.35
CA ASP A 243 -16.41 9.02 3.23
C ASP A 243 -15.55 10.08 3.94
N ALA A 244 -15.32 11.20 3.26
CA ALA A 244 -14.67 12.39 3.82
C ALA A 244 -15.26 13.66 3.19
N ASP A 245 -15.47 14.68 4.02
CA ASP A 245 -15.84 16.03 3.61
C ASP A 245 -14.76 17.04 4.04
N ASP A 246 -14.97 18.32 3.75
CA ASP A 246 -14.00 19.38 4.07
C ASP A 246 -13.67 19.45 5.57
N LEU A 247 -14.64 19.21 6.44
CA LEU A 247 -14.44 19.20 7.89
C LEU A 247 -13.48 18.08 8.32
N VAL A 248 -13.67 16.87 7.76
CA VAL A 248 -12.79 15.73 7.99
C VAL A 248 -11.39 15.99 7.46
N LEU A 249 -11.27 16.54 6.24
CA LEU A 249 -9.98 16.86 5.62
C LEU A 249 -9.21 17.95 6.39
N GLU A 250 -9.90 18.98 6.88
CA GLU A 250 -9.30 19.96 7.77
C GLU A 250 -8.78 19.32 9.06
N SER A 251 -9.55 18.39 9.65
CA SER A 251 -9.14 17.68 10.86
C SER A 251 -7.95 16.75 10.60
N MET A 252 -7.88 16.10 9.44
CA MET A 252 -6.73 15.31 8.99
C MET A 252 -5.45 16.15 8.98
N LEU A 253 -5.50 17.33 8.36
CA LEU A 253 -4.38 18.27 8.28
C LEU A 253 -3.96 18.77 9.67
N ARG A 254 -4.93 19.20 10.50
CA ARG A 254 -4.66 19.66 11.87
C ARG A 254 -4.01 18.59 12.73
N ASN A 255 -4.39 17.33 12.53
CA ASN A 255 -3.86 16.18 13.27
C ASN A 255 -2.64 15.56 12.58
N GLY A 256 -2.06 16.20 11.57
CA GLY A 256 -0.77 15.82 10.97
C GLY A 256 -0.78 14.47 10.24
N PHE A 257 -1.91 14.09 9.64
CA PHE A 257 -1.96 12.96 8.72
C PHE A 257 -1.44 13.37 7.33
N GLU A 258 -0.63 12.49 6.74
CA GLU A 258 0.04 12.67 5.46
C GLU A 258 -0.73 12.01 4.31
N LEU A 259 -1.30 10.81 4.54
CA LEU A 259 -2.06 10.05 3.55
C LEU A 259 -3.43 9.65 4.08
N GLY A 260 -4.46 9.79 3.26
CA GLY A 260 -5.83 9.39 3.53
C GLY A 260 -6.33 8.44 2.45
N VAL A 261 -6.99 7.35 2.85
CA VAL A 261 -7.52 6.34 1.92
C VAL A 261 -9.04 6.18 2.04
N THR A 262 -9.71 6.13 0.89
CA THR A 262 -11.16 5.92 0.72
C THR A 262 -11.45 4.45 0.37
N VAL A 263 -12.70 4.10 0.08
CA VAL A 263 -13.05 2.80 -0.55
C VAL A 263 -13.48 2.96 -2.02
N ASN A 264 -13.25 4.14 -2.60
CA ASN A 264 -13.57 4.42 -4.00
C ASN A 264 -12.61 3.64 -4.91
N PRO A 265 -13.12 2.80 -5.84
CA PRO A 265 -12.28 1.98 -6.68
C PRO A 265 -11.47 2.81 -7.69
N GLY A 266 -10.22 2.40 -7.93
CA GLY A 266 -9.37 2.97 -8.96
C GLY A 266 -7.89 2.97 -8.59
N GLY A 267 -7.04 3.09 -9.61
CA GLY A 267 -5.61 3.30 -9.41
C GLY A 267 -5.28 4.77 -9.13
N ASN A 268 -4.19 4.99 -8.40
CA ASN A 268 -3.71 6.32 -8.05
C ASN A 268 -2.51 6.69 -8.93
N ALA A 269 -2.61 7.79 -9.68
CA ALA A 269 -1.50 8.36 -10.43
C ALA A 269 -0.71 9.35 -9.56
N PHE A 270 0.41 9.87 -10.08
CA PHE A 270 1.26 10.82 -9.34
C PHE A 270 0.53 12.11 -8.91
N TYR A 271 -0.58 12.50 -9.55
CA TYR A 271 -1.37 13.68 -9.19
C TYR A 271 -2.59 13.34 -8.31
N ALA A 272 -2.73 12.10 -7.85
CA ALA A 272 -3.81 11.75 -6.94
C ALA A 272 -3.67 12.55 -5.64
N ASP A 273 -4.80 12.99 -5.10
CA ASP A 273 -4.81 13.72 -3.82
C ASP A 273 -4.32 12.79 -2.71
N PRO A 274 -3.23 13.12 -2.00
CA PRO A 274 -2.67 12.30 -0.93
C PRO A 274 -3.68 11.99 0.18
N LEU A 275 -4.66 12.87 0.43
CA LEU A 275 -5.68 12.68 1.45
C LEU A 275 -6.92 11.93 0.95
N LEU A 276 -7.05 11.66 -0.35
CA LEU A 276 -8.22 11.00 -0.93
C LEU A 276 -7.82 9.85 -1.88
N LEU A 277 -6.82 9.08 -1.48
CA LEU A 277 -6.35 7.94 -2.26
C LEU A 277 -7.46 6.90 -2.43
N ARG A 278 -7.56 6.37 -3.65
CA ARG A 278 -8.54 5.37 -4.05
C ARG A 278 -8.07 3.98 -3.64
N ARG A 279 -9.00 3.14 -3.19
CA ARG A 279 -8.74 1.74 -2.87
C ARG A 279 -9.75 0.83 -3.54
N THR A 280 -9.31 -0.34 -3.93
CA THR A 280 -10.19 -1.38 -4.47
C THR A 280 -10.39 -2.46 -3.42
N MET A 281 -11.64 -2.63 -2.99
CA MET A 281 -12.02 -3.69 -2.09
C MET A 281 -11.84 -5.08 -2.74
N ILE A 282 -11.26 -6.00 -1.97
CA ILE A 282 -11.10 -7.40 -2.34
C ILE A 282 -12.13 -8.21 -1.57
N PHE A 283 -13.10 -8.73 -2.31
CA PHE A 283 -14.19 -9.55 -1.77
C PHE A 283 -13.85 -11.03 -1.91
N GLY A 284 -14.25 -11.85 -0.93
CA GLY A 284 -13.99 -13.28 -0.94
C GLY A 284 -14.93 -14.07 -1.84
N ASP A 285 -16.05 -13.50 -2.26
CA ASP A 285 -16.95 -14.09 -3.26
C ASP A 285 -16.46 -13.89 -4.71
N HIS A 286 -15.29 -13.28 -4.89
CA HIS A 286 -14.62 -13.15 -6.19
C HIS A 286 -13.48 -14.16 -6.35
N ASP A 287 -13.24 -14.56 -7.60
CA ASP A 287 -12.16 -15.46 -7.98
C ASP A 287 -10.82 -14.72 -8.22
N LEU A 288 -9.79 -15.49 -8.59
CA LEU A 288 -8.47 -14.94 -8.85
C LEU A 288 -8.44 -14.06 -10.11
N GLU A 289 -9.26 -14.31 -11.14
CA GLU A 289 -9.29 -13.46 -12.34
C GLU A 289 -9.87 -12.09 -12.01
N ALA A 290 -10.93 -12.05 -11.20
CA ALA A 290 -11.51 -10.83 -10.66
C ALA A 290 -10.51 -10.06 -9.79
N PHE A 291 -9.60 -10.75 -9.07
CA PHE A 291 -8.48 -10.11 -8.39
C PHE A 291 -7.50 -9.49 -9.38
N LYS A 292 -7.04 -10.22 -10.41
CA LYS A 292 -6.11 -9.70 -11.42
C LYS A 292 -6.64 -8.45 -12.11
N ALA A 293 -7.92 -8.43 -12.43
CA ALA A 293 -8.58 -7.28 -13.04
C ALA A 293 -8.57 -6.02 -12.16
N ARG A 294 -8.36 -6.16 -10.85
CA ARG A 294 -8.25 -5.07 -9.86
C ARG A 294 -6.81 -4.58 -9.65
N VAL A 295 -5.80 -5.33 -10.11
CA VAL A 295 -4.38 -4.95 -10.00
C VAL A 295 -3.93 -4.19 -11.26
N GLN A 296 -4.71 -3.20 -11.68
CA GLN A 296 -4.37 -2.36 -12.83
C GLN A 296 -3.33 -1.30 -12.45
N ILE A 297 -2.20 -1.32 -13.14
CA ILE A 297 -1.04 -0.47 -12.89
C ILE A 297 -0.89 0.66 -13.92
N ARG A 298 -1.86 0.79 -14.83
CA ARG A 298 -1.82 1.79 -15.89
C ARG A 298 -3.22 2.24 -16.25
N ARG A 299 -3.37 3.55 -16.42
CA ARG A 299 -4.53 4.14 -17.09
C ARG A 299 -4.12 4.49 -18.51
N THR A 300 -4.75 3.85 -19.50
CA THR A 300 -4.58 4.24 -20.89
C THR A 300 -5.19 5.62 -21.09
N ALA A 301 -4.57 6.44 -21.95
CA ALA A 301 -5.28 7.59 -22.47
C ALA A 301 -6.50 7.05 -23.23
N ALA A 302 -7.71 7.48 -22.86
CA ALA A 302 -8.87 7.24 -23.71
C ALA A 302 -8.47 7.76 -25.10
N ARG A 303 -8.56 6.92 -26.13
CA ARG A 303 -8.43 7.43 -27.49
C ARG A 303 -9.54 8.48 -27.66
N PRO A 304 -9.21 9.68 -28.16
CA PRO A 304 -10.21 10.73 -28.40
C PRO A 304 -11.33 10.22 -29.31
#